data_AF-A0A2G9SDS3-F1
#
_entry.id   AF-A0A2G9SDS3-F1
#
_cell.length_a   1.000
_cell.length_b   1.000
_cell.length_c   1.000
_cell.angle_alpha   90.00
_cell.angle_beta   90.00
_cell.angle_gamma   90.00
#
_symmetry.space_group_name_H-M   'P 1'
#
loop_
_entity.id
_entity.type
_entity.pdbx_description
1 polymer ?
#
loop_
_entity_poly.entity_id
_entity_poly.type
_entity_poly.pdbx_seq_one_letter_code
_entity_poly.pdbx_strand_id
1 'polypeptide(L)'
;MCNVTLQCLINLCFLMKEIELRGSPSLSMILVCGFQALYVTDALWHEEAILTTMDIVHDGFGFMLAFGDLCWVPFTYSLQAYFLVSHPQEISTVVAVVIILIDALGYIIFRGSNSQKNAFRRNPSNPSVAGVSHILPYFYVIYFTGLLIHREARDEHQCLKKYGLAWQEYCRRVPYRIFPYIY
;
A
#
# COMPACT_ATOMS: atom_id res chain seq x y z
N MET A 1 1.68 7.29 20.77
CA MET A 1 1.02 8.55 20.33
C MET A 1 1.94 9.76 20.27
N CYS A 2 2.72 10.07 21.32
CA CYS A 2 3.65 11.22 21.33
C CYS A 2 4.70 11.20 20.19
N ASN A 3 4.95 10.04 19.59
CA ASN A 3 6.03 9.83 18.62
C ASN A 3 5.63 10.15 17.17
N VAL A 4 4.37 9.92 16.78
CA VAL A 4 3.87 10.33 15.44
C VAL A 4 3.67 11.84 15.34
N THR A 5 3.38 12.51 16.47
CA THR A 5 3.38 13.97 16.53
C THR A 5 4.78 14.57 16.38
N LEU A 6 5.83 13.87 16.83
CA LEU A 6 7.21 14.29 16.67
C LEU A 6 7.62 14.34 15.18
N GLN A 7 7.19 13.37 14.38
CA GLN A 7 7.41 13.39 12.93
C GLN A 7 6.84 14.66 12.28
N CYS A 8 5.58 15.00 12.59
CA CYS A 8 4.96 16.22 12.06
C CYS A 8 5.74 17.48 12.45
N LEU A 9 6.22 17.56 13.69
CA LEU A 9 7.04 18.69 14.15
C LEU A 9 8.36 18.79 13.38
N ILE A 10 9.05 17.67 13.16
CA ILE A 10 10.30 17.64 12.39
C ILE A 10 10.06 18.10 10.94
N ASN A 11 8.99 17.65 10.29
CA ASN A 11 8.64 18.10 8.94
C ASN A 11 8.32 19.59 8.88
N LEU A 12 7.61 20.12 9.89
CA LEU A 12 7.37 21.56 9.99
C LEU A 12 8.68 22.34 10.16
N CYS A 13 9.64 21.83 10.94
CA CYS A 13 10.97 22.41 11.04
C CYS A 13 11.68 22.44 9.67
N PHE A 14 11.60 21.37 8.88
CA PHE A 14 12.19 21.33 7.54
C PHE A 14 11.49 22.25 6.55
N LEU A 15 10.16 22.33 6.57
CA LEU A 15 9.38 23.28 5.78
C LEU A 15 9.79 24.73 6.11
N MET A 16 9.87 25.07 7.40
CA MET A 16 10.33 26.39 7.84
C MET A 16 11.76 26.66 7.41
N LYS A 17 12.63 25.64 7.44
CA LYS A 17 14.01 25.80 6.99
C LYS A 17 14.10 26.05 5.48
N GLU A 18 13.26 25.41 4.68
CA GLU A 18 13.17 25.70 3.25
C GLU A 18 12.72 27.14 3.00
N ILE A 19 11.70 27.61 3.73
CA ILE A 19 11.20 28.99 3.63
C ILE A 19 12.28 30.00 4.00
N GLU A 20 13.06 29.75 5.05
CA GLU A 20 14.18 30.62 5.45
C GLU A 20 15.25 30.71 4.35
N LEU A 21 15.56 29.60 3.68
CA LEU A 21 16.61 29.55 2.66
C LEU A 21 16.16 30.12 1.30
N ARG A 22 14.87 30.04 0.96
CA ARG A 22 14.37 30.30 -0.40
C ARG A 22 13.25 31.36 -0.47
N GLY A 23 12.76 31.83 0.66
CA GLY A 23 11.66 32.80 0.76
C GLY A 23 10.26 32.25 0.48
N SER A 24 10.14 31.06 -0.12
CA SER A 24 8.85 30.39 -0.37
C SER A 24 8.98 28.87 -0.29
N PRO A 25 7.94 28.15 0.15
CA PRO A 25 7.94 26.69 0.20
C PRO A 25 7.71 26.08 -1.19
N SER A 26 8.42 24.99 -1.50
CA SER A 26 8.23 24.29 -2.77
C SER A 26 6.91 23.50 -2.78
N LEU A 27 6.29 23.33 -3.95
CA LEU A 27 5.06 22.54 -4.08
C LEU A 27 5.25 21.10 -3.56
N SER A 28 6.41 20.50 -3.87
CA SER A 28 6.82 19.18 -3.41
C SER A 28 6.85 19.09 -1.87
N MET A 29 7.41 20.10 -1.19
CA MET A 29 7.47 20.13 0.27
C MET A 29 6.09 20.25 0.90
N ILE A 30 5.22 21.10 0.33
CA ILE A 30 3.84 21.25 0.79
C ILE A 30 3.09 19.91 0.67
N LEU A 31 3.23 19.21 -0.46
CA LEU A 31 2.59 17.91 -0.67
C LEU A 31 3.11 16.87 0.33
N VAL A 32 4.42 16.74 0.51
CA VAL A 32 5.01 15.78 1.46
C VAL A 32 4.53 16.06 2.89
N CYS A 33 4.62 17.32 3.34
CA CYS A 33 4.16 17.69 4.68
C CYS A 33 2.65 17.48 4.83
N GLY A 34 1.87 17.82 3.81
CA GLY A 34 0.41 17.66 3.79
C GLY A 34 -0.04 16.21 3.87
N PHE A 35 0.51 15.33 3.02
CA PHE A 35 0.17 13.90 3.03
C PHE A 35 0.57 13.23 4.35
N GLN A 36 1.76 13.53 4.86
CA GLN A 36 2.20 12.98 6.14
C GLN A 36 1.34 13.50 7.30
N ALA A 37 0.94 14.77 7.28
CA ALA A 37 0.01 15.32 8.28
C ALA A 37 -1.36 14.62 8.20
N LEU A 38 -1.92 14.44 7.00
CA LEU A 38 -3.19 13.71 6.80
C LEU A 38 -3.11 12.29 7.33
N TYR A 39 -2.01 11.57 7.06
CA TYR A 39 -1.78 10.23 7.57
C TYR A 39 -1.74 10.19 9.10
N VAL A 40 -1.01 11.11 9.73
CA VAL A 40 -0.94 11.18 11.20
C VAL A 40 -2.31 11.55 11.79
N THR A 41 -3.02 12.51 11.21
CA THR A 41 -4.38 12.85 11.65
C THR A 41 -5.35 11.67 11.53
N ASP A 42 -5.29 10.91 10.44
CA ASP A 42 -6.12 9.70 10.27
C ASP A 42 -5.81 8.63 11.33
N ALA A 43 -4.53 8.45 11.66
CA ALA A 43 -4.07 7.54 12.70
C ALA A 43 -4.55 7.99 14.10
N LEU A 44 -4.50 9.29 14.40
CA LEU A 44 -5.02 9.85 15.65
C LEU A 44 -6.55 9.70 15.74
N TRP A 45 -7.27 9.98 14.65
CA TRP A 45 -8.73 9.86 14.62
C TRP A 45 -9.20 8.41 14.85
N HIS A 46 -8.40 7.43 14.44
CA HIS A 46 -8.70 6.01 14.58
C HIS A 46 -7.83 5.31 15.63
N GLU A 47 -7.48 6.03 16.70
CA GLU A 47 -6.68 5.51 17.81
C GLU A 47 -7.21 4.18 18.36
N GLU A 48 -8.53 4.04 18.47
CA GLU A 48 -9.17 2.81 18.95
C GLU A 48 -8.74 1.57 18.15
N ALA A 49 -8.45 1.73 16.85
CA ALA A 49 -8.00 0.63 16.00
C ALA A 49 -6.55 0.21 16.34
N ILE A 50 -5.71 1.16 16.77
CA ILE A 50 -4.32 0.91 17.15
C ILE A 50 -4.26 0.00 18.38
N LEU A 51 -5.19 0.14 19.32
CA LEU A 51 -5.29 -0.72 20.51
C LEU A 51 -5.54 -2.21 20.17
N THR A 52 -5.98 -2.52 18.96
CA THR A 52 -6.23 -3.89 18.48
C THR A 52 -5.08 -4.46 17.64
N THR A 53 -3.94 -3.77 17.61
CA THR A 53 -2.75 -4.21 16.88
C THR A 53 -1.99 -5.29 17.64
N MET A 54 -1.24 -6.10 16.88
CA MET A 54 -0.43 -7.19 17.44
C MET A 54 0.59 -6.66 18.46
N ASP A 55 1.19 -5.52 18.14
CA ASP A 55 2.20 -4.83 18.95
C ASP A 55 1.71 -4.47 20.35
N ILE A 56 0.40 -4.24 20.54
CA ILE A 56 -0.22 -3.89 21.83
C ILE A 56 -0.81 -5.11 22.53
N VAL A 57 -1.45 -6.01 21.77
CA VAL A 57 -2.21 -7.13 22.33
C VAL A 57 -1.33 -8.33 22.65
N HIS A 58 -0.31 -8.58 21.83
CA HIS A 58 0.51 -9.79 21.89
C HIS A 58 1.98 -9.52 22.22
N ASP A 59 2.53 -8.42 21.71
CA ASP A 59 3.94 -8.12 21.93
C ASP A 59 4.14 -7.34 23.24
N GLY A 60 5.15 -7.74 24.01
CA GLY A 60 5.57 -7.01 25.21
C GLY A 60 6.38 -5.77 24.86
N PHE A 61 6.25 -4.71 25.65
CA PHE A 61 7.07 -3.50 25.46
C PHE A 61 8.55 -3.80 25.71
N GLY A 62 9.39 -3.56 24.70
CA GLY A 62 10.83 -3.82 24.76
C GLY A 62 11.62 -2.83 23.92
N PHE A 63 12.94 -3.02 23.86
CA PHE A 63 13.85 -2.10 23.17
C PHE A 63 13.50 -1.91 21.69
N MET A 64 13.10 -2.98 20.99
CA MET A 64 12.73 -2.92 19.57
C MET A 64 11.56 -1.95 19.33
N LEU A 65 10.47 -2.06 20.11
CA LEU A 65 9.31 -1.18 20.00
C LEU A 65 9.67 0.26 20.43
N ALA A 66 10.40 0.41 21.55
CA ALA A 66 10.82 1.72 22.02
C ALA A 66 11.70 2.47 21.02
N PHE A 67 12.70 1.80 20.43
CA PHE A 67 13.57 2.39 19.41
C PHE A 67 12.83 2.64 18.10
N GLY A 68 11.97 1.70 17.70
CA GLY A 68 11.10 1.83 16.53
C GLY A 68 10.28 3.11 16.61
N ASP A 69 9.57 3.29 17.72
CA ASP A 69 8.67 4.42 17.88
C ASP A 69 9.41 5.74 18.09
N LEU A 70 10.45 5.79 18.93
CA LEU A 70 11.10 7.06 19.31
C LEU A 70 12.15 7.55 18.31
N CYS A 71 12.85 6.64 17.63
CA CYS A 71 13.96 6.98 16.77
C CYS A 71 13.63 6.67 15.32
N TRP A 72 13.28 5.42 15.03
CA TRP A 72 13.15 5.00 13.63
C TRP A 72 12.05 5.77 12.89
N VAL A 73 10.83 5.77 13.41
CA VAL A 73 9.67 6.42 12.78
C VAL A 73 9.93 7.92 12.50
N PRO A 74 10.19 8.79 13.50
CA PRO A 74 10.28 10.22 13.25
C PRO A 74 11.45 10.61 12.33
N PHE A 75 12.59 9.91 12.38
CA PHE A 75 13.75 10.29 11.57
C PHE A 75 13.71 9.72 10.17
N THR A 76 13.22 8.48 9.97
CA THR A 76 13.17 7.88 8.63
C THR A 76 12.05 8.45 7.77
N TYR A 77 10.87 8.67 8.35
CA TYR A 77 9.73 9.24 7.61
C TYR A 77 9.87 10.76 7.37
N SER A 78 10.85 11.43 7.98
CA SER A 78 11.16 12.83 7.69
C SER A 78 12.29 13.00 6.65
N LEU A 79 12.86 11.90 6.14
CA LEU A 79 13.96 11.95 5.18
C LEU A 79 13.57 12.64 3.86
N GLN A 80 12.32 12.49 3.43
CA GLN A 80 11.82 13.12 2.21
C GLN A 80 11.82 14.64 2.35
N ALA A 81 11.35 15.16 3.49
CA ALA A 81 11.39 16.59 3.79
C ALA A 81 12.84 17.08 3.92
N TYR A 82 13.69 16.36 4.64
CA TYR A 82 15.12 16.68 4.73
C TYR A 82 15.80 16.74 3.36
N PHE A 83 15.52 15.77 2.48
CA PHE A 83 16.08 15.70 1.15
C PHE A 83 15.65 16.91 0.31
N LEU A 84 14.38 17.31 0.37
CA LEU A 84 13.86 18.49 -0.34
C LEU A 84 14.44 19.82 0.14
N VAL A 85 14.79 19.92 1.43
CA VAL A 85 15.53 21.10 1.93
C VAL A 85 16.88 21.22 1.26
N SER A 86 17.60 20.12 1.03
CA SER A 86 18.94 20.14 0.41
C SER A 86 18.90 20.13 -1.12
N HIS A 87 17.90 19.47 -1.71
CA HIS A 87 17.75 19.27 -3.15
C HIS A 87 16.36 19.77 -3.61
N PRO A 88 16.23 21.06 -3.96
CA PRO A 88 14.96 21.60 -4.41
C PRO A 88 14.59 20.96 -5.75
N GLN A 89 13.40 20.39 -5.80
CA GLN A 89 12.84 19.78 -7.00
C GLN A 89 11.53 20.46 -7.34
N GLU A 90 11.52 21.18 -8.46
CA GLU A 90 10.31 21.79 -9.01
C GLU A 90 9.54 20.74 -9.81
N ILE A 91 8.40 20.30 -9.27
CA ILE A 91 7.51 19.37 -9.95
C ILE A 91 6.51 20.14 -10.82
N SER A 92 6.25 19.62 -12.02
CA SER A 92 5.16 20.10 -12.86
C SER A 92 3.81 19.86 -12.18
N THR A 93 2.87 20.79 -12.34
CA THR A 93 1.51 20.70 -11.80
C THR A 93 0.81 19.40 -12.22
N VAL A 94 1.10 18.89 -13.43
CA VAL A 94 0.54 17.62 -13.91
C VAL A 94 1.01 16.45 -13.06
N VAL A 95 2.30 16.40 -12.73
CA VAL A 95 2.89 15.35 -11.89
C VAL A 95 2.32 15.44 -10.47
N ALA A 96 2.17 16.66 -9.93
CA ALA A 96 1.53 16.88 -8.64
C ALA A 96 0.10 16.33 -8.60
N VAL A 97 -0.72 16.59 -9.62
CA VAL A 97 -2.09 16.06 -9.72
C VAL A 97 -2.10 14.53 -9.76
N VAL A 98 -1.21 13.91 -10.54
CA VAL A 98 -1.10 12.45 -10.60
C VAL A 98 -0.74 11.86 -9.23
N ILE A 99 0.22 12.45 -8.52
CA ILE A 99 0.61 12.01 -7.17
C ILE A 99 -0.58 12.11 -6.21
N ILE A 100 -1.32 13.22 -6.22
CA ILE A 100 -2.52 13.42 -5.38
C ILE A 100 -3.58 12.35 -5.69
N LEU A 101 -3.83 12.03 -6.96
CA LEU A 101 -4.82 11.02 -7.34
C LEU A 101 -4.43 9.62 -6.87
N ILE A 102 -3.14 9.28 -6.98
CA ILE A 102 -2.61 7.99 -6.51
C ILE A 102 -2.73 7.89 -4.99
N ASP A 103 -2.36 8.95 -4.26
CA ASP A 103 -2.45 9.00 -2.80
C ASP A 103 -3.92 8.91 -2.33
N ALA A 104 -4.83 9.65 -2.96
CA ALA A 104 -6.26 9.61 -2.67
C ALA A 104 -6.86 8.21 -2.92
N LEU A 105 -6.50 7.56 -4.03
CA LEU A 105 -6.94 6.19 -4.30
C LEU A 105 -6.40 5.21 -3.25
N GLY A 106 -5.12 5.32 -2.90
CA GLY A 106 -4.49 4.51 -1.86
C GLY A 106 -5.19 4.70 -0.51
N TYR A 107 -5.47 5.94 -0.12
CA TYR A 107 -6.20 6.26 1.10
C TYR A 107 -7.60 5.65 1.10
N ILE A 108 -8.38 5.79 0.02
CA ILE A 108 -9.73 5.22 -0.07
C ILE A 108 -9.70 3.70 0.09
N ILE A 109 -8.78 3.00 -0.57
CA ILE A 109 -8.64 1.54 -0.48
C ILE A 109 -8.21 1.13 0.93
N PHE A 110 -7.18 1.78 1.48
CA PHE A 110 -6.66 1.50 2.82
C PHE A 110 -7.74 1.69 3.89
N ARG A 111 -8.46 2.81 3.84
CA ARG A 111 -9.54 3.14 4.78
C ARG A 111 -10.74 2.23 4.61
N GLY A 112 -11.16 1.98 3.37
CA GLY A 112 -12.28 1.09 3.07
C GLY A 112 -12.02 -0.32 3.60
N SER A 113 -10.82 -0.85 3.35
CA SER A 113 -10.43 -2.20 3.79
C SER A 113 -10.31 -2.31 5.31
N ASN A 114 -9.70 -1.32 5.97
CA ASN A 114 -9.58 -1.32 7.43
C ASN A 114 -10.92 -1.08 8.13
N SER A 115 -11.80 -0.25 7.56
CA SER A 115 -13.16 -0.06 8.08
C SER A 115 -13.97 -1.36 8.03
N GLN A 116 -13.92 -2.09 6.91
CA GLN A 116 -14.56 -3.41 6.79
C GLN A 116 -13.99 -4.41 7.79
N LYS A 117 -12.66 -4.48 7.94
CA LYS A 117 -12.00 -5.34 8.93
C LYS A 117 -12.43 -5.00 10.37
N ASN A 118 -12.49 -3.71 10.71
CA ASN A 118 -12.89 -3.26 12.04
C ASN A 118 -14.39 -3.53 12.30
N ALA A 119 -15.25 -3.33 11.29
CA ALA A 119 -16.67 -3.66 11.36
C ALA A 119 -16.89 -5.17 11.59
N PHE A 120 -16.14 -6.02 10.88
CA PHE A 120 -16.18 -7.48 11.06
C PHE A 120 -15.72 -7.90 12.47
N ARG A 121 -14.63 -7.32 12.98
CA ARG A 121 -14.14 -7.59 14.35
C ARG A 121 -15.14 -7.17 15.43
N ARG A 122 -15.90 -6.09 15.21
CA ARG A 122 -16.92 -5.60 16.15
C ARG A 122 -18.21 -6.42 16.09
N ASN A 123 -18.68 -6.76 14.89
CA ASN A 123 -19.88 -7.57 14.71
C ASN A 123 -19.79 -8.40 13.42
N PRO A 124 -19.44 -9.70 13.52
CA PRO A 124 -19.32 -10.60 12.37
C PRO A 124 -20.61 -10.78 11.56
N SER A 125 -21.77 -10.51 12.18
CA SER A 125 -23.10 -10.69 11.59
C SER A 125 -23.65 -9.42 10.91
N ASN A 126 -22.85 -8.36 10.78
CA ASN A 126 -23.30 -7.10 10.19
C ASN A 126 -23.49 -7.26 8.66
N PRO A 127 -24.64 -6.83 8.07
CA PRO A 127 -24.93 -7.00 6.65
C PRO A 127 -23.91 -6.32 5.72
N SER A 128 -23.19 -5.29 6.19
CA SER A 128 -22.13 -4.61 5.42
C SER A 128 -20.85 -5.44 5.22
N VAL A 129 -20.64 -6.50 6.00
CA VAL A 129 -19.47 -7.41 5.90
C VAL A 129 -19.86 -8.84 5.49
N ALA A 130 -21.15 -9.12 5.28
CA ALA A 130 -21.62 -10.45 4.92
C ALA A 130 -20.99 -11.00 3.62
N GLY A 131 -20.64 -10.12 2.67
CA GLY A 131 -20.04 -10.51 1.40
C GLY A 131 -18.57 -10.95 1.47
N VAL A 132 -17.81 -10.57 2.51
CA VAL A 132 -16.38 -10.93 2.64
C VAL A 132 -16.16 -12.25 3.39
N SER A 133 -17.16 -12.71 4.14
CA SER A 133 -17.10 -13.92 4.97
C SER A 133 -17.36 -15.21 4.19
N HIS A 134 -18.10 -15.13 3.08
CA HIS A 134 -18.52 -16.29 2.31
C HIS A 134 -17.56 -16.52 1.15
N ILE A 135 -17.09 -17.75 0.97
CA ILE A 135 -16.26 -18.16 -0.16
C ILE A 135 -17.04 -18.21 -1.49
N LEU A 136 -18.38 -18.15 -1.42
CA LEU A 136 -19.29 -18.32 -2.56
C LEU A 136 -19.12 -17.28 -3.69
N PRO A 137 -18.90 -15.98 -3.42
CA PRO A 137 -18.59 -15.00 -4.46
C PRO A 137 -17.23 -15.25 -5.13
N TYR A 138 -16.27 -15.83 -4.39
CA TYR A 138 -14.93 -16.18 -4.90
C TYR A 138 -14.90 -17.56 -5.58
N PHE A 139 -15.90 -18.41 -5.33
CA PHE A 139 -16.00 -19.75 -5.91
C PHE A 139 -15.95 -19.70 -7.43
N TYR A 140 -16.65 -18.74 -8.04
CA TYR A 140 -16.65 -18.60 -9.50
C TYR A 140 -15.24 -18.31 -10.04
N VAL A 141 -14.51 -17.39 -9.42
CA VAL A 141 -13.14 -17.02 -9.84
C VAL A 141 -12.17 -18.19 -9.64
N ILE A 142 -12.24 -18.87 -8.50
CA ILE A 142 -11.42 -20.05 -8.20
C ILE A 142 -11.74 -21.19 -9.17
N TYR A 143 -13.03 -21.49 -9.38
CA TYR A 143 -13.49 -22.52 -10.30
C TYR A 143 -13.08 -22.23 -11.74
N PHE A 144 -13.27 -21.00 -12.23
CA PHE A 144 -12.88 -20.63 -13.60
C PHE A 144 -11.37 -20.69 -13.78
N THR A 145 -10.59 -20.25 -12.78
CA THR A 145 -9.13 -20.31 -12.84
C THR A 145 -8.64 -21.76 -12.90
N GLY A 146 -9.18 -22.63 -12.04
CA GLY A 146 -8.88 -24.07 -12.08
C GLY A 146 -9.31 -24.73 -13.40
N LEU A 147 -10.49 -24.37 -13.92
CA LEU A 147 -11.00 -24.85 -15.20
C LEU A 147 -10.07 -24.43 -16.35
N LEU A 148 -9.62 -23.17 -16.38
CA LEU A 148 -8.74 -22.65 -17.43
C LEU A 148 -7.37 -23.34 -17.39
N ILE A 149 -6.79 -23.53 -16.21
CA ILE A 149 -5.53 -24.27 -16.04
C ILE A 149 -5.68 -25.72 -16.49
N HIS A 150 -6.76 -26.40 -16.10
CA HIS A 150 -6.99 -27.78 -16.53
C HIS A 150 -7.20 -27.88 -18.05
N ARG A 151 -7.89 -26.90 -18.64
CA ARG A 151 -8.08 -26.82 -20.10
C ARG A 151 -6.73 -26.61 -20.81
N GLU A 152 -5.91 -25.68 -20.35
CA GLU A 152 -4.56 -25.46 -20.88
C GLU A 152 -3.72 -26.72 -20.81
N ALA A 153 -3.69 -27.41 -19.65
CA ALA A 153 -2.89 -28.61 -19.47
C ALA A 153 -3.33 -29.76 -20.40
N ARG A 154 -4.63 -29.86 -20.68
CA ARG A 154 -5.18 -30.83 -21.63
C ARG A 154 -4.83 -30.47 -23.07
N ASP A 155 -4.96 -29.20 -23.43
CA ASP A 155 -4.65 -28.71 -24.77
C ASP A 155 -3.15 -28.85 -25.06
N GLU A 156 -2.29 -28.59 -24.08
CA GLU A 156 -0.83 -28.82 -24.13
C GLU A 156 -0.51 -30.29 -24.44
N HIS A 157 -1.13 -31.24 -23.73
CA HIS A 157 -0.95 -32.66 -23.99
C HIS A 157 -1.40 -33.07 -25.39
N GLN A 158 -2.50 -32.50 -25.89
CA GLN A 158 -3.01 -32.80 -27.23
C GLN A 158 -2.12 -32.23 -28.32
N CYS A 159 -1.67 -30.98 -28.17
CA CYS A 159 -0.76 -30.32 -29.11
C CYS A 159 0.62 -30.98 -29.11
N LEU A 160 1.15 -31.36 -27.96
CA LEU A 160 2.40 -32.12 -27.88
C LEU A 160 2.27 -33.48 -28.56
N LYS A 161 1.16 -34.19 -28.35
CA LYS A 161 0.91 -35.49 -29.02
C LYS A 161 0.74 -35.35 -30.53
N LYS A 162 0.17 -34.24 -31.01
CA LYS A 162 -0.12 -34.01 -32.43
C LYS A 162 1.08 -33.46 -33.20
N TYR A 163 1.83 -32.53 -32.63
CA TYR A 163 2.86 -31.76 -33.33
C TYR A 163 4.29 -32.05 -32.82
N GLY A 164 4.44 -32.74 -31.68
CA GLY A 164 5.74 -33.23 -31.18
C GLY A 164 6.80 -32.14 -31.10
N LEU A 165 7.90 -32.31 -31.84
CA LEU A 165 9.04 -31.38 -31.86
C LEU A 165 8.67 -29.96 -32.32
N ALA A 166 7.69 -29.83 -33.24
CA ALA A 166 7.24 -28.51 -33.68
C ALA A 166 6.52 -27.74 -32.57
N TRP A 167 5.81 -28.45 -31.69
CA TRP A 167 5.19 -27.85 -30.50
C TRP A 167 6.23 -27.40 -29.49
N GLN A 168 7.28 -28.19 -29.28
CA GLN A 168 8.36 -27.82 -28.37
C GLN A 168 9.11 -26.56 -28.82
N GLU A 169 9.38 -26.41 -30.12
CA GLU A 169 9.98 -25.19 -30.65
C GLU A 169 9.02 -23.99 -30.56
N TYR A 170 7.71 -24.22 -30.71
CA TYR A 170 6.70 -23.19 -30.47
C TYR A 170 6.69 -22.72 -29.00
N CYS A 171 6.65 -23.63 -28.03
CA CYS A 171 6.70 -23.31 -26.61
C CYS A 171 8.03 -22.63 -26.21
N ARG A 172 9.12 -22.89 -26.94
CA ARG A 172 10.41 -22.20 -26.73
C ARG A 172 10.37 -20.73 -27.17
N ARG A 173 9.54 -20.40 -28.18
CA ARG A 173 9.34 -19.03 -28.68
C ARG A 173 8.27 -18.27 -27.89
N VAL A 174 7.26 -18.96 -27.39
CA VAL A 174 6.15 -18.39 -26.63
C VAL A 174 6.06 -19.10 -25.27
N PRO A 175 6.83 -18.63 -24.26
CA PRO A 175 6.91 -19.31 -22.96
C PRO A 175 5.68 -19.09 -22.06
N TYR A 176 4.88 -18.04 -22.33
CA TYR A 176 3.71 -17.70 -21.52
C TYR A 176 2.44 -18.37 -22.05
N ARG A 177 1.64 -18.94 -21.15
CA ARG A 177 0.51 -19.82 -21.48
C ARG A 177 -0.85 -19.12 -21.40
N ILE A 178 -1.08 -18.29 -20.39
CA ILE A 178 -2.36 -17.60 -20.17
C ILE A 178 -2.16 -16.09 -20.00
N PHE A 179 -1.25 -15.68 -19.12
CA PHE A 179 -1.00 -14.27 -18.80
C PHE A 179 0.45 -13.91 -19.17
N PRO A 180 0.66 -13.02 -20.17
CA PRO A 180 2.01 -12.62 -20.54
C PRO A 180 2.74 -12.05 -19.32
N TYR A 181 3.98 -12.48 -19.11
CA TYR A 181 4.85 -12.10 -17.98
C TYR A 181 4.50 -12.66 -16.59
N ILE A 182 3.44 -13.48 -16.46
CA ILE A 182 3.05 -14.09 -15.16
C ILE A 182 2.95 -15.61 -15.29
N TYR A 183 2.25 -16.10 -16.31
CA TYR A 183 2.00 -17.52 -16.55
C TYR A 183 1.86 -17.83 -18.04
#